data_AF-A0A644WFM5-F1
#
_entry.id   AF-A0A644WFM5-F1
#
_cell.length_a   1.000
_cell.length_b   1.000
_cell.length_c   1.000
_cell.angle_alpha   90.00
_cell.angle_beta   90.00
_cell.angle_gamma   90.00
#
_symmetry.space_group_name_H-M   'P 1'
#
loop_
_entity.id
_entity.type
_entity.pdbx_description
1 polymer ?
#
loop_
_entity_poly.entity_id
_entity_poly.type
_entity_poly.pdbx_seq_one_letter_code
_entity_poly.pdbx_strand_id
1 'polypeptide(L)'
;MKMFRKVVFLLFILIMICTTVNMIFASSITINNTNNTLKGVVNNYDTIYLGDGVYNGSMNKGINVTKNTTIIGLNKNLTIIDVGYGELFTISNGSLTLINLTIRNGDANYLIKNFGLLNVSNTNFENHNCLSTILTTGELIITDSSFKNGFIAVESMYGGYNVTIKNTEFLNNWIGGVYGLIHVSGASKTITFDNLTFVNNTAYDSLISVMADAISLKLSNSSFVNNTIGSLDLIYLDGPFGSPTIPHNKELINIVEIGTMANINPDIYLDIHLKKNNLIVFKAKLDKFGDFLSNKRLYFYVNGKFVGSVLTDKNGVANFSIKRSNLNFTIQVVFNKHTDKNSTRTINYNGTSFKGSASKLVVGKPNIVFKLNSTKKKGKLIYKKYKIWNKGDSFGSKNFNRKTSSKYKLVKYAYKKVIFKYNKSKKSFSVKVNDLLPYNFNKKNMGILTLVYKRK
;
A
#
# COMPACT_ATOMS: atom_id res chain seq x y z
N MET A 1 39.03 -63.96 -12.83
CA MET A 1 38.69 -63.72 -14.27
C MET A 1 37.27 -63.16 -14.51
N LYS A 2 36.19 -63.70 -13.92
CA LYS A 2 34.81 -63.21 -14.12
C LYS A 2 34.56 -61.77 -13.66
N MET A 3 35.20 -61.33 -12.56
CA MET A 3 35.05 -59.96 -12.04
C MET A 3 35.75 -58.93 -12.93
N PHE A 4 36.94 -59.27 -13.45
CA PHE A 4 37.71 -58.42 -14.36
C PHE A 4 36.99 -58.18 -15.70
N ARG A 5 36.33 -59.22 -16.26
CA ARG A 5 35.48 -59.07 -17.45
C ARG A 5 34.26 -58.17 -17.21
N LYS A 6 33.63 -58.24 -16.03
CA LYS A 6 32.48 -57.36 -15.70
C LYS A 6 32.90 -55.90 -15.55
N VAL A 7 34.06 -55.63 -14.95
CA VAL A 7 34.59 -54.27 -14.78
C VAL A 7 34.99 -53.67 -16.13
N VAL A 8 35.67 -54.44 -16.99
CA VAL A 8 36.03 -54.00 -18.35
C VAL A 8 34.80 -53.75 -19.22
N PHE A 9 33.76 -54.59 -19.11
CA PHE A 9 32.51 -54.40 -19.85
C PHE A 9 31.73 -53.16 -19.38
N LEU A 10 31.68 -52.90 -18.07
CA LEU A 10 31.09 -51.66 -17.53
C LEU A 10 31.86 -50.41 -17.98
N LEU A 11 33.20 -50.48 -18.01
CA LEU A 11 34.04 -49.37 -18.46
C LEU A 11 33.83 -49.09 -19.96
N PHE A 12 33.63 -50.13 -20.77
CA PHE A 12 33.33 -49.99 -22.20
C PHE A 12 31.95 -49.38 -22.44
N ILE A 13 30.93 -49.76 -21.65
CA ILE A 13 29.60 -49.12 -21.68
C ILE A 13 29.70 -47.65 -21.25
N LEU A 14 30.49 -47.34 -20.22
CA LEU A 14 30.68 -45.96 -19.76
C LEU A 14 31.36 -45.09 -20.83
N ILE A 15 32.39 -45.62 -21.50
CA ILE A 15 33.07 -44.94 -22.62
C ILE A 15 32.11 -44.75 -23.80
N MET A 16 31.28 -45.75 -24.14
CA MET A 16 30.27 -45.65 -25.20
C MET A 16 29.18 -44.62 -24.88
N ILE A 17 28.73 -44.53 -23.61
CA ILE A 17 27.80 -43.49 -23.15
C ILE A 17 28.45 -42.11 -23.25
N CYS A 18 29.71 -41.96 -22.84
CA CYS A 18 30.45 -40.68 -22.99
C CYS A 18 30.67 -40.27 -24.45
N THR A 19 30.77 -41.21 -25.39
CA THR A 19 30.93 -40.89 -26.83
C THR A 19 29.61 -40.68 -27.58
N THR A 20 28.45 -41.01 -26.99
CA THR A 20 27.13 -40.91 -27.62
C THR A 20 26.25 -39.81 -27.05
N VAL A 21 26.64 -39.20 -25.93
CA VAL A 21 25.99 -37.99 -25.44
C VAL A 21 26.54 -36.81 -26.25
N ASN A 22 25.85 -36.45 -27.34
CA ASN A 22 26.01 -35.14 -27.96
C ASN A 22 25.61 -34.08 -26.91
N MET A 23 26.57 -33.63 -26.10
CA MET A 23 26.39 -32.46 -25.28
C MET A 23 26.33 -31.25 -26.23
N ILE A 24 25.11 -30.88 -26.63
CA ILE A 24 24.87 -29.61 -27.32
C ILE A 24 25.10 -28.52 -26.26
N PHE A 25 26.33 -28.02 -26.19
CA PHE A 25 26.62 -26.84 -25.40
C PHE A 25 25.86 -25.65 -26.01
N ALA A 26 25.28 -24.82 -25.14
CA ALA A 26 24.69 -23.56 -25.59
C ALA A 26 25.76 -22.74 -26.31
N SER A 27 25.49 -22.35 -27.56
CA SER A 27 26.50 -21.65 -28.37
C SER A 27 26.72 -20.25 -27.79
N SER A 28 27.97 -19.85 -27.62
CA SER A 28 28.30 -18.54 -27.06
C SER A 28 29.38 -17.82 -27.85
N ILE A 29 29.38 -16.50 -27.75
CA ILE A 29 30.39 -15.63 -28.38
C ILE A 29 30.72 -14.44 -27.46
N THR A 30 31.95 -13.97 -27.52
CA THR A 30 32.36 -12.69 -26.93
C THR A 30 32.64 -11.69 -28.05
N ILE A 31 32.03 -10.52 -27.98
CA ILE A 31 32.23 -9.42 -28.93
C ILE A 31 32.63 -8.14 -28.22
N ASN A 32 33.36 -7.27 -28.90
CA ASN A 32 33.63 -5.91 -28.47
C ASN A 32 33.02 -4.94 -29.50
N ASN A 33 33.17 -3.64 -29.27
CA ASN A 33 32.63 -2.60 -30.16
C ASN A 33 33.38 -2.44 -31.51
N THR A 34 34.33 -3.33 -31.83
CA THR A 34 35.15 -3.27 -33.06
C THR A 34 35.16 -4.57 -33.88
N ASN A 35 34.91 -5.73 -33.26
CA ASN A 35 35.15 -7.03 -33.88
C ASN A 35 33.89 -7.71 -34.42
N ASN A 36 32.70 -7.29 -33.99
CA ASN A 36 31.41 -7.82 -34.41
C ASN A 36 30.29 -6.82 -34.11
N THR A 37 29.09 -7.08 -34.64
CA THR A 37 27.90 -6.24 -34.42
C THR A 37 26.76 -7.07 -33.86
N LEU A 38 25.87 -6.46 -33.08
CA LEU A 38 24.73 -7.16 -32.49
C LEU A 38 23.86 -7.83 -33.58
N LYS A 39 23.62 -7.18 -34.73
CA LYS A 39 22.91 -7.81 -35.86
C LYS A 39 23.56 -9.10 -36.37
N GLY A 40 24.89 -9.17 -36.35
CA GLY A 40 25.64 -10.32 -36.85
C GLY A 40 25.63 -11.52 -35.90
N VAL A 41 25.36 -11.30 -34.61
CA VAL A 41 25.46 -12.36 -33.59
C VAL A 41 24.13 -12.74 -32.94
N VAL A 42 23.19 -11.80 -32.84
CA VAL A 42 21.85 -12.07 -32.30
C VAL A 42 21.13 -13.05 -33.24
N ASN A 43 20.55 -14.11 -32.66
CA ASN A 43 20.00 -15.31 -33.32
C ASN A 43 21.00 -16.39 -33.76
N ASN A 44 22.29 -16.10 -33.85
CA ASN A 44 23.31 -17.12 -34.18
C ASN A 44 23.85 -17.82 -32.93
N TYR A 45 23.82 -17.13 -31.79
CA TYR A 45 24.34 -17.61 -30.51
C TYR A 45 23.26 -17.59 -29.44
N ASP A 46 23.33 -18.54 -28.51
CA ASP A 46 22.44 -18.60 -27.34
C ASP A 46 22.85 -17.55 -26.29
N THR A 47 24.16 -17.31 -26.14
CA THR A 47 24.71 -16.32 -25.20
C THR A 47 25.75 -15.43 -25.86
N ILE A 48 25.61 -14.12 -25.68
CA ILE A 48 26.50 -13.11 -26.23
C ILE A 48 27.08 -12.30 -25.08
N TYR A 49 28.41 -12.33 -24.94
CA TYR A 49 29.14 -11.52 -23.99
C TYR A 49 29.65 -10.24 -24.68
N LEU A 50 29.26 -9.09 -24.17
CA LEU A 50 29.71 -7.79 -24.65
C LEU A 50 30.85 -7.30 -23.77
N GLY A 51 32.01 -7.05 -24.37
CA GLY A 51 33.10 -6.32 -23.73
C GLY A 51 32.73 -4.87 -23.42
N ASP A 52 33.62 -4.18 -22.73
CA ASP A 52 33.49 -2.74 -22.51
C ASP A 52 33.58 -1.99 -23.84
N GLY A 53 32.80 -0.93 -23.98
CA GLY A 53 32.75 -0.11 -25.19
C GLY A 53 31.35 0.36 -25.54
N VAL A 54 31.30 1.27 -26.53
CA VAL A 54 30.05 1.84 -27.05
C VAL A 54 29.69 1.14 -28.36
N TYR A 55 28.60 0.38 -28.35
CA TYR A 55 28.01 -0.30 -29.49
C TYR A 55 26.96 0.62 -30.13
N ASN A 56 27.31 1.26 -31.25
CA ASN A 56 26.46 2.23 -31.94
C ASN A 56 26.33 1.93 -33.44
N GLY A 57 25.54 2.73 -34.15
CA GLY A 57 25.35 2.60 -35.59
C GLY A 57 24.26 1.60 -36.01
N SER A 58 23.97 1.56 -37.31
CA SER A 58 22.84 0.81 -37.89
C SER A 58 22.92 -0.71 -37.67
N MET A 59 24.11 -1.24 -37.42
CA MET A 59 24.35 -2.66 -37.18
C MET A 59 24.10 -3.10 -35.73
N ASN A 60 23.84 -2.16 -34.82
CA ASN A 60 23.58 -2.40 -33.41
C ASN A 60 22.15 -2.04 -32.97
N LYS A 61 21.21 -1.88 -33.92
CA LYS A 61 19.81 -1.52 -33.68
C LYS A 61 18.85 -2.10 -34.72
N GLY A 62 17.55 -2.14 -34.44
CA GLY A 62 16.54 -2.69 -35.34
C GLY A 62 16.71 -4.21 -35.53
N ILE A 63 16.89 -4.92 -34.42
CA ILE A 63 17.21 -6.35 -34.40
C ILE A 63 15.94 -7.13 -34.07
N ASN A 64 15.55 -8.05 -34.96
CA ASN A 64 14.47 -9.00 -34.69
C ASN A 64 15.04 -10.23 -33.98
N VAL A 65 14.57 -10.50 -32.77
CA VAL A 65 14.97 -11.66 -31.95
C VAL A 65 13.97 -12.79 -32.20
N THR A 66 14.41 -13.81 -32.92
CA THR A 66 13.62 -14.99 -33.31
C THR A 66 14.03 -16.25 -32.55
N LYS A 67 15.17 -16.21 -31.86
CA LYS A 67 15.73 -17.29 -31.05
C LYS A 67 15.94 -16.84 -29.61
N ASN A 68 15.81 -17.78 -28.67
CA ASN A 68 16.18 -17.55 -27.26
C ASN A 68 17.64 -17.10 -27.16
N THR A 69 17.85 -15.86 -26.73
CA THR A 69 19.16 -15.22 -26.70
C THR A 69 19.39 -14.52 -25.37
N THR A 70 20.57 -14.69 -24.79
CA THR A 70 21.03 -13.94 -23.61
C THR A 70 22.17 -13.01 -24.01
N ILE A 71 22.09 -11.74 -23.63
CA ILE A 71 23.13 -10.72 -23.87
C ILE A 71 23.60 -10.21 -22.52
N ILE A 72 24.90 -10.32 -22.26
CA ILE A 72 25.52 -9.99 -20.97
C ILE A 72 26.62 -8.97 -21.21
N GLY A 73 26.53 -7.80 -20.59
CA GLY A 73 27.62 -6.85 -20.53
C GLY A 73 28.66 -7.24 -19.49
N LEU A 74 29.93 -6.98 -19.80
CA LEU A 74 31.03 -7.18 -18.88
C LEU A 74 30.92 -6.23 -17.68
N ASN A 75 30.60 -4.97 -17.94
CA ASN A 75 30.44 -3.93 -16.94
C ASN A 75 29.27 -3.02 -17.28
N LYS A 76 28.25 -2.97 -16.41
CA LYS A 76 27.04 -2.16 -16.62
C LYS A 76 27.32 -0.72 -17.05
N ASN A 77 28.36 -0.08 -16.51
CA ASN A 77 28.64 1.33 -16.75
C ASN A 77 29.53 1.57 -17.99
N LEU A 78 30.17 0.54 -18.54
CA LEU A 78 31.12 0.66 -19.65
C LEU A 78 30.70 -0.12 -20.90
N THR A 79 29.89 -1.17 -20.75
CA THR A 79 29.20 -1.84 -21.86
C THR A 79 27.93 -1.07 -22.19
N ILE A 80 27.99 -0.26 -23.25
CA ILE A 80 26.93 0.69 -23.61
C ILE A 80 26.40 0.37 -25.00
N ILE A 81 25.09 0.13 -25.12
CA ILE A 81 24.39 0.12 -26.42
C ILE A 81 23.81 1.53 -26.63
N ASP A 82 24.41 2.27 -27.55
CA ASP A 82 23.99 3.64 -27.88
C ASP A 82 23.20 3.62 -29.19
N VAL A 83 21.88 3.71 -29.05
CA VAL A 83 20.94 3.37 -30.13
C VAL A 83 20.81 4.51 -31.14
N GLY A 84 20.82 5.76 -30.65
CA GLY A 84 20.43 6.93 -31.43
C GLY A 84 19.00 6.81 -31.97
N TYR A 85 18.75 7.37 -33.15
CA TYR A 85 17.44 7.28 -33.80
C TYR A 85 17.10 5.84 -34.24
N GLY A 86 16.04 5.26 -33.70
CA GLY A 86 15.50 3.95 -34.07
C GLY A 86 15.20 3.01 -32.91
N GLU A 87 14.50 1.93 -33.23
CA GLU A 87 14.18 0.85 -32.29
C GLU A 87 15.42 -0.03 -32.07
N LEU A 88 15.54 -0.68 -30.91
CA LEU A 88 16.63 -1.60 -30.61
C LEU A 88 16.25 -3.05 -30.91
N PHE A 89 15.28 -3.61 -30.17
CA PHE A 89 14.89 -5.01 -30.27
C PHE A 89 13.39 -5.17 -30.56
N THR A 90 13.06 -6.11 -31.44
CA THR A 90 11.71 -6.68 -31.55
C THR A 90 11.79 -8.17 -31.27
N ILE A 91 11.12 -8.65 -30.22
CA ILE A 91 11.10 -10.05 -29.82
C ILE A 91 9.83 -10.66 -30.38
N SER A 92 9.94 -11.32 -31.54
CA SER A 92 8.78 -11.83 -32.28
C SER A 92 8.37 -13.23 -31.83
N ASN A 93 9.31 -14.17 -31.83
CA ASN A 93 9.06 -15.59 -31.48
C ASN A 93 10.08 -16.19 -30.48
N GLY A 94 11.17 -15.47 -30.17
CA GLY A 94 12.17 -15.91 -29.21
C GLY A 94 11.93 -15.38 -27.79
N SER A 95 12.87 -15.67 -26.88
CA SER A 95 13.05 -14.93 -25.63
C SER A 95 14.34 -14.11 -25.66
N LEU A 96 14.34 -12.99 -24.94
CA LEU A 96 15.53 -12.16 -24.78
C LEU A 96 15.82 -11.95 -23.29
N THR A 97 17.07 -12.19 -22.91
CA THR A 97 17.57 -11.85 -21.58
C THR A 97 18.69 -10.82 -21.72
N LEU A 98 18.57 -9.67 -21.04
CA LEU A 98 19.55 -8.60 -20.99
C LEU A 98 20.13 -8.47 -19.58
N ILE A 99 21.46 -8.47 -19.45
CA ILE A 99 22.14 -8.48 -18.15
C ILE A 99 23.32 -7.51 -18.13
N ASN A 100 23.47 -6.71 -17.06
CA ASN A 100 24.70 -5.99 -16.70
C ASN A 100 25.23 -5.04 -17.80
N LEU A 101 24.36 -4.23 -18.39
CA LEU A 101 24.71 -3.28 -19.46
C LEU A 101 23.91 -1.97 -19.34
N THR A 102 24.32 -0.96 -20.10
CA THR A 102 23.55 0.29 -20.25
C THR A 102 23.03 0.41 -21.69
N ILE A 103 21.77 0.81 -21.82
CA ILE A 103 21.13 1.14 -23.11
C ILE A 103 20.73 2.61 -23.03
N ARG A 104 21.05 3.40 -24.06
CA ARG A 104 20.79 4.84 -24.01
C ARG A 104 20.47 5.47 -25.36
N ASN A 105 19.96 6.71 -25.29
CA ASN A 105 19.76 7.63 -26.42
C ASN A 105 18.88 7.06 -27.54
N GLY A 106 18.03 6.09 -27.22
CA GLY A 106 17.04 5.58 -28.15
C GLY A 106 15.97 6.61 -28.42
N ASP A 107 15.66 6.82 -29.70
CA ASP A 107 14.63 7.76 -30.18
C ASP A 107 13.77 7.07 -31.24
N ALA A 108 12.58 6.63 -30.83
CA ALA A 108 11.63 5.82 -31.62
C ALA A 108 10.29 5.73 -30.88
N ASN A 109 9.24 5.18 -31.50
CA ASN A 109 8.01 4.91 -30.75
C ASN A 109 8.27 3.96 -29.56
N TYR A 110 8.97 2.85 -29.82
CA TYR A 110 9.28 1.86 -28.80
C TYR A 110 10.74 1.42 -28.93
N LEU A 111 11.51 1.47 -27.84
CA LEU A 111 12.90 1.01 -27.88
C LEU A 111 12.96 -0.52 -27.98
N ILE A 112 12.17 -1.21 -27.17
CA ILE A 112 12.03 -2.67 -27.17
C ILE A 112 10.56 -3.02 -27.32
N LYS A 113 10.24 -3.85 -28.32
CA LYS A 113 8.92 -4.47 -28.49
C LYS A 113 9.00 -5.94 -28.09
N ASN A 114 8.28 -6.34 -27.06
CA ASN A 114 8.24 -7.70 -26.57
C ASN A 114 6.90 -8.36 -26.87
N PHE A 115 6.89 -9.32 -27.80
CA PHE A 115 5.75 -10.20 -28.07
C PHE A 115 5.94 -11.60 -27.47
N GLY A 116 7.12 -11.91 -26.92
CA GLY A 116 7.49 -13.20 -26.33
C GLY A 116 7.80 -13.09 -24.84
N LEU A 117 9.01 -13.46 -24.43
CA LEU A 117 9.52 -13.30 -23.06
C LEU A 117 10.71 -12.34 -23.05
N LEU A 118 10.64 -11.32 -22.19
CA LEU A 118 11.74 -10.40 -21.94
C LEU A 118 12.15 -10.45 -20.46
N ASN A 119 13.41 -10.81 -20.22
CA ASN A 119 14.07 -10.69 -18.93
C ASN A 119 15.11 -9.58 -18.98
N VAL A 120 15.05 -8.65 -18.02
CA VAL A 120 16.05 -7.60 -17.87
C VAL A 120 16.56 -7.59 -16.44
N SER A 121 17.88 -7.70 -16.28
CA SER A 121 18.51 -7.71 -14.96
C SER A 121 19.73 -6.79 -14.91
N ASN A 122 19.89 -6.04 -13.82
CA ASN A 122 21.04 -5.18 -13.60
C ASN A 122 21.37 -4.30 -14.82
N THR A 123 20.36 -3.66 -15.41
CA THR A 123 20.49 -2.90 -16.66
C THR A 123 20.02 -1.46 -16.46
N ASN A 124 20.72 -0.50 -17.07
CA ASN A 124 20.31 0.90 -17.08
C ASN A 124 19.70 1.27 -18.43
N PHE A 125 18.57 1.97 -18.40
CA PHE A 125 17.94 2.63 -19.55
C PHE A 125 18.02 4.14 -19.33
N GLU A 126 18.71 4.86 -20.22
CA GLU A 126 19.07 6.26 -19.98
C GLU A 126 18.77 7.16 -21.20
N ASN A 127 18.16 8.33 -20.94
CA ASN A 127 17.98 9.39 -21.92
C ASN A 127 17.22 8.92 -23.19
N HIS A 128 16.16 8.14 -23.01
CA HIS A 128 15.33 7.68 -24.12
C HIS A 128 14.23 8.68 -24.44
N ASN A 129 14.17 9.09 -25.71
CA ASN A 129 13.07 9.85 -26.27
C ASN A 129 12.10 8.91 -27.00
N CYS A 130 11.55 7.94 -26.27
CA CYS A 130 10.58 7.00 -26.83
C CYS A 130 9.18 7.27 -26.31
N LEU A 131 8.13 6.89 -27.06
CA LEU A 131 6.78 6.86 -26.46
C LEU A 131 6.79 5.95 -25.24
N SER A 132 7.36 4.75 -25.38
CA SER A 132 7.65 3.82 -24.27
C SER A 132 9.01 3.14 -24.47
N THR A 133 9.80 3.03 -23.41
CA THR A 133 11.10 2.31 -23.47
C THR A 133 10.86 0.81 -23.74
N ILE A 134 9.92 0.20 -23.03
CA ILE A 134 9.50 -1.18 -23.28
C ILE A 134 8.01 -1.20 -23.57
N LEU A 135 7.64 -1.62 -24.77
CA LEU A 135 6.28 -2.08 -25.07
C LEU A 135 6.26 -3.60 -24.95
N THR A 136 5.36 -4.14 -24.13
CA THR A 136 5.19 -5.58 -23.99
C THR A 136 3.74 -6.00 -24.19
N THR A 137 3.54 -7.03 -25.01
CA THR A 137 2.30 -7.83 -25.02
C THR A 137 2.57 -9.26 -24.55
N GLY A 138 3.85 -9.62 -24.34
CA GLY A 138 4.30 -10.89 -23.78
C GLY A 138 4.68 -10.79 -22.30
N GLU A 139 5.33 -11.83 -21.77
CA GLU A 139 5.78 -11.88 -20.38
C GLU A 139 7.00 -10.98 -20.16
N LEU A 140 6.98 -10.18 -19.08
CA LEU A 140 8.01 -9.20 -18.76
C LEU A 140 8.51 -9.38 -17.33
N ILE A 141 9.82 -9.50 -17.18
CA ILE A 141 10.50 -9.56 -15.89
C ILE A 141 11.65 -8.54 -15.90
N ILE A 142 11.64 -7.61 -14.94
CA ILE A 142 12.67 -6.60 -14.74
C ILE A 142 13.15 -6.66 -13.29
N THR A 143 14.46 -6.79 -13.07
CA THR A 143 15.08 -6.83 -11.75
C THR A 143 16.33 -5.96 -11.67
N ASP A 144 16.57 -5.33 -10.52
CA ASP A 144 17.84 -4.65 -10.19
C ASP A 144 18.26 -3.59 -11.22
N SER A 145 17.28 -2.98 -11.91
CA SER A 145 17.49 -2.15 -13.09
C SER A 145 17.11 -0.69 -12.85
N SER A 146 17.39 0.20 -13.80
CA SER A 146 17.01 1.60 -13.69
C SER A 146 16.52 2.21 -15.00
N PHE A 147 15.56 3.13 -14.91
CA PHE A 147 15.03 3.95 -15.99
C PHE A 147 15.23 5.42 -15.63
N LYS A 148 16.03 6.14 -16.42
CA LYS A 148 16.46 7.50 -16.09
C LYS A 148 16.30 8.47 -17.24
N ASN A 149 15.82 9.68 -16.92
CA ASN A 149 15.72 10.79 -17.85
C ASN A 149 14.98 10.43 -19.16
N GLY A 150 13.99 9.55 -19.09
CA GLY A 150 13.19 9.12 -20.23
C GLY A 150 11.74 9.58 -20.15
N PHE A 151 10.95 9.21 -21.16
CA PHE A 151 9.52 9.50 -21.19
C PHE A 151 8.69 8.45 -20.42
N ILE A 152 8.09 7.46 -21.08
CA ILE A 152 7.47 6.29 -20.43
C ILE A 152 8.50 5.15 -20.34
N ALA A 153 8.54 4.48 -19.19
CA ALA A 153 9.43 3.36 -18.97
C ALA A 153 8.84 2.06 -19.50
N VAL A 154 7.65 1.68 -19.04
CA VAL A 154 7.05 0.38 -19.35
C VAL A 154 5.58 0.55 -19.73
N GLU A 155 5.22 -0.01 -20.87
CA GLU A 155 3.85 -0.12 -21.33
C GLU A 155 3.53 -1.58 -21.63
N SER A 156 2.60 -2.15 -20.87
CA SER A 156 2.11 -3.52 -21.05
C SER A 156 0.68 -3.48 -21.58
N MET A 157 0.50 -3.74 -22.87
CA MET A 157 -0.81 -3.70 -23.53
C MET A 157 -1.31 -5.09 -23.89
N TYR A 158 -2.62 -5.29 -23.82
CA TYR A 158 -3.34 -6.47 -24.35
C TYR A 158 -2.84 -7.84 -23.80
N GLY A 159 -3.64 -8.90 -23.96
CA GLY A 159 -3.28 -10.27 -23.55
C GLY A 159 -3.25 -10.54 -22.03
N GLY A 160 -2.88 -11.77 -21.64
CA GLY A 160 -2.93 -12.30 -20.26
C GLY A 160 -1.58 -12.63 -19.61
N TYR A 161 -0.49 -12.04 -20.11
CA TYR A 161 0.86 -12.29 -19.60
C TYR A 161 1.19 -11.46 -18.37
N ASN A 162 2.05 -12.03 -17.51
CA ASN A 162 2.46 -11.43 -16.25
C ASN A 162 3.50 -10.34 -16.44
N VAL A 163 3.47 -9.37 -15.52
CA VAL A 163 4.47 -8.29 -15.43
C VAL A 163 5.08 -8.33 -14.04
N THR A 164 6.39 -8.52 -13.97
CA THR A 164 7.14 -8.50 -12.70
C THR A 164 8.25 -7.47 -12.78
N ILE A 165 8.23 -6.48 -11.88
CA ILE A 165 9.28 -5.46 -11.76
C ILE A 165 9.72 -5.43 -10.29
N LYS A 166 11.02 -5.62 -10.05
CA LYS A 166 11.58 -5.64 -8.68
C LYS A 166 12.88 -4.86 -8.58
N ASN A 167 13.15 -4.29 -7.41
CA ASN A 167 14.43 -3.62 -7.12
C ASN A 167 14.82 -2.61 -8.21
N THR A 168 13.85 -1.86 -8.73
CA THR A 168 14.03 -1.04 -9.93
C THR A 168 13.78 0.43 -9.63
N GLU A 169 14.65 1.28 -10.17
CA GLU A 169 14.62 2.72 -9.97
C GLU A 169 14.06 3.45 -11.20
N PHE A 170 13.21 4.43 -10.97
CA PHE A 170 12.66 5.36 -11.96
C PHE A 170 13.05 6.77 -11.54
N LEU A 171 14.02 7.38 -12.22
CA LEU A 171 14.64 8.65 -11.82
C LEU A 171 14.48 9.72 -12.89
N ASN A 172 13.96 10.89 -12.51
CA ASN A 172 13.83 12.08 -13.37
C ASN A 172 13.12 11.80 -14.71
N ASN A 173 12.16 10.88 -14.75
CA ASN A 173 11.39 10.59 -15.96
C ASN A 173 10.21 11.57 -16.09
N TRP A 174 9.76 11.81 -17.32
CA TRP A 174 8.68 12.74 -17.61
C TRP A 174 7.58 12.09 -18.46
N ILE A 175 6.30 12.37 -18.19
CA ILE A 175 5.17 11.93 -19.02
C ILE A 175 4.27 13.11 -19.34
N GLY A 176 4.08 13.37 -20.62
CA GLY A 176 3.23 14.43 -21.16
C GLY A 176 1.83 13.97 -21.59
N GLY A 177 1.51 12.67 -21.46
CA GLY A 177 0.25 12.07 -21.95
C GLY A 177 -0.58 11.34 -20.89
N VAL A 178 -1.64 10.69 -21.36
CA VAL A 178 -2.68 10.03 -20.54
C VAL A 178 -2.25 8.61 -20.14
N TYR A 179 -1.16 8.43 -19.39
CA TYR A 179 -0.72 7.11 -18.87
C TYR A 179 0.20 7.27 -17.65
N GLY A 180 0.61 6.13 -17.05
CA GLY A 180 1.63 6.06 -16.01
C GLY A 180 3.02 5.74 -16.56
N LEU A 181 4.09 6.00 -15.78
CA LEU A 181 5.47 5.61 -16.13
C LEU A 181 5.56 4.10 -16.34
N ILE A 182 4.79 3.39 -15.54
CA ILE A 182 4.40 2.03 -15.76
C ILE A 182 2.90 2.06 -16.09
N HIS A 183 2.55 1.67 -17.32
CA HIS A 183 1.17 1.48 -17.72
C HIS A 183 0.90 0.01 -18.00
N VAL A 184 -0.19 -0.53 -17.46
CA VAL A 184 -0.64 -1.91 -17.72
C VAL A 184 -2.10 -1.90 -18.10
N SER A 185 -2.44 -2.50 -19.24
CA SER A 185 -3.81 -2.70 -19.71
C SER A 185 -4.02 -4.11 -20.29
N GLY A 186 -5.28 -4.50 -20.54
CA GLY A 186 -5.66 -5.85 -20.98
C GLY A 186 -6.46 -6.65 -19.95
N ALA A 187 -6.35 -7.97 -19.93
CA ALA A 187 -7.14 -8.83 -19.03
C ALA A 187 -6.33 -10.02 -18.51
N SER A 188 -6.69 -10.55 -17.32
CA SER A 188 -6.16 -11.81 -16.77
C SER A 188 -4.63 -11.80 -16.55
N LYS A 189 -4.09 -10.74 -15.93
CA LYS A 189 -2.65 -10.59 -15.67
C LYS A 189 -2.33 -10.68 -14.18
N THR A 190 -1.18 -11.25 -13.84
CA THR A 190 -0.55 -11.03 -12.53
C THR A 190 0.51 -9.95 -12.66
N ILE A 191 0.41 -8.93 -11.82
CA ILE A 191 1.34 -7.80 -11.74
C ILE A 191 2.03 -7.85 -10.39
N THR A 192 3.36 -7.93 -10.39
CA THR A 192 4.18 -7.88 -9.17
C THR A 192 5.18 -6.75 -9.25
N PHE A 193 4.98 -5.74 -8.41
CA PHE A 193 5.86 -4.60 -8.20
C PHE A 193 6.41 -4.67 -6.78
N ASP A 194 7.72 -4.73 -6.62
CA ASP A 194 8.35 -4.86 -5.31
C ASP A 194 9.65 -4.08 -5.22
N ASN A 195 9.84 -3.34 -4.13
CA ASN A 195 11.06 -2.56 -3.93
C ASN A 195 11.38 -1.61 -5.10
N LEU A 196 10.37 -0.86 -5.56
CA LEU A 196 10.52 0.13 -6.61
C LEU A 196 10.84 1.51 -6.00
N THR A 197 11.69 2.28 -6.65
CA THR A 197 12.02 3.64 -6.20
C THR A 197 11.72 4.64 -7.30
N PHE A 198 10.82 5.59 -7.05
CA PHE A 198 10.48 6.68 -7.96
C PHE A 198 10.99 8.00 -7.39
N VAL A 199 11.95 8.65 -8.05
CA VAL A 199 12.52 9.93 -7.60
C VAL A 199 12.43 11.00 -8.69
N ASN A 200 11.94 12.19 -8.32
CA ASN A 200 11.93 13.37 -9.19
C ASN A 200 11.22 13.16 -10.54
N ASN A 201 10.29 12.22 -10.64
CA ASN A 201 9.55 12.02 -11.88
C ASN A 201 8.41 13.03 -11.97
N THR A 202 8.04 13.37 -13.20
CA THR A 202 6.91 14.25 -13.48
C THR A 202 5.93 13.52 -14.40
N ALA A 203 4.69 13.34 -13.96
CA ALA A 203 3.65 12.70 -14.77
C ALA A 203 2.39 13.56 -14.84
N TYR A 204 1.74 13.56 -15.99
CA TYR A 204 0.47 14.25 -16.17
C TYR A 204 -0.64 13.59 -15.33
N ASP A 205 -0.79 12.26 -15.41
CA ASP A 205 -1.86 11.53 -14.71
C ASP A 205 -1.39 10.77 -13.47
N SER A 206 -0.52 9.77 -13.63
CA SER A 206 -0.06 8.90 -12.53
C SER A 206 1.37 8.41 -12.76
N LEU A 207 2.02 7.82 -11.75
CA LEU A 207 3.30 7.11 -11.97
C LEU A 207 3.06 5.65 -12.35
N ILE A 208 2.00 5.04 -11.82
CA ILE A 208 1.60 3.68 -12.14
C ILE A 208 0.13 3.72 -12.53
N SER A 209 -0.19 3.30 -13.77
CA SER A 209 -1.55 3.22 -14.27
C SER A 209 -1.88 1.78 -14.63
N VAL A 210 -2.94 1.24 -14.03
CA VAL A 210 -3.42 -0.11 -14.29
C VAL A 210 -4.88 -0.05 -14.73
N MET A 211 -5.12 -0.30 -16.02
CA MET A 211 -6.43 -0.24 -16.68
C MET A 211 -6.76 -1.60 -17.29
N ALA A 212 -7.12 -2.58 -16.45
CA ALA A 212 -7.27 -3.96 -16.91
C ALA A 212 -8.28 -4.78 -16.12
N ASP A 213 -8.77 -5.83 -16.76
CA ASP A 213 -9.76 -6.76 -16.23
C ASP A 213 -9.11 -7.96 -15.54
N ALA A 214 -9.74 -8.47 -14.47
CA ALA A 214 -9.31 -9.70 -13.79
C ALA A 214 -7.80 -9.74 -13.42
N ILE A 215 -7.29 -8.64 -12.85
CA ILE A 215 -5.87 -8.52 -12.48
C ILE A 215 -5.63 -8.93 -11.03
N SER A 216 -4.51 -9.62 -10.78
CA SER A 216 -3.89 -9.72 -9.45
C SER A 216 -2.71 -8.75 -9.36
N LEU A 217 -2.84 -7.66 -8.59
CA LEU A 217 -1.77 -6.66 -8.39
C LEU A 217 -1.17 -6.79 -6.99
N LYS A 218 0.15 -6.97 -6.93
CA LYS A 218 0.97 -6.82 -5.72
C LYS A 218 1.91 -5.63 -5.89
N LEU A 219 1.82 -4.65 -5.00
CA LEU A 219 2.79 -3.56 -4.85
C LEU A 219 3.31 -3.54 -3.41
N SER A 220 4.62 -3.70 -3.22
CA SER A 220 5.25 -3.72 -1.89
C SER A 220 6.59 -2.98 -1.87
N ASN A 221 6.99 -2.56 -0.66
CA ASN A 221 8.34 -2.04 -0.36
C ASN A 221 8.81 -0.88 -1.23
N SER A 222 7.91 -0.12 -1.83
CA SER A 222 8.25 0.89 -2.84
C SER A 222 8.25 2.31 -2.27
N SER A 223 9.14 3.17 -2.78
CA SER A 223 9.36 4.54 -2.34
C SER A 223 9.07 5.54 -3.44
N PHE A 224 8.46 6.68 -3.08
CA PHE A 224 8.08 7.75 -3.99
C PHE A 224 8.54 9.08 -3.41
N VAL A 225 9.60 9.67 -3.97
CA VAL A 225 10.27 10.87 -3.46
C VAL A 225 10.23 11.98 -4.51
N ASN A 226 9.75 13.16 -4.14
CA ASN A 226 9.79 14.37 -4.98
C ASN A 226 9.17 14.21 -6.39
N ASN A 227 8.16 13.35 -6.54
CA ASN A 227 7.46 13.21 -7.82
C ASN A 227 6.37 14.29 -7.95
N THR A 228 6.15 14.77 -9.18
CA THR A 228 5.11 15.76 -9.53
C THR A 228 4.02 15.08 -10.34
N ILE A 229 2.76 15.15 -9.89
CA ILE A 229 1.59 14.55 -10.55
C ILE A 229 0.56 15.64 -10.87
N GLY A 230 0.03 15.64 -12.08
CA GLY A 230 -0.87 16.68 -12.57
C GLY A 230 -2.34 16.49 -12.17
N SER A 231 -2.97 15.41 -12.63
CA SER A 231 -4.44 15.31 -12.69
C SER A 231 -5.07 14.18 -11.85
N LEU A 232 -4.36 13.06 -11.63
CA LEU A 232 -4.84 11.90 -10.84
C LEU A 232 -3.98 11.67 -9.58
N ASP A 233 -3.89 10.42 -9.14
CA ASP A 233 -3.12 9.96 -7.99
C ASP A 233 -1.76 9.34 -8.41
N LEU A 234 -0.87 9.12 -7.44
CA LEU A 234 0.41 8.40 -7.67
C LEU A 234 0.22 7.07 -8.39
N ILE A 235 -0.89 6.38 -8.08
CA ILE A 235 -1.29 5.10 -8.66
C ILE A 235 -2.76 5.22 -9.09
N TYR A 236 -3.05 4.93 -10.36
CA TYR A 236 -4.39 4.87 -10.91
C TYR A 236 -4.78 3.42 -11.23
N LEU A 237 -5.97 3.00 -10.78
CA LEU A 237 -6.51 1.65 -11.01
C LEU A 237 -7.93 1.76 -11.57
N ASP A 238 -8.20 1.14 -12.72
CA ASP A 238 -9.50 1.16 -13.41
C ASP A 238 -9.82 -0.17 -14.10
N GLY A 239 -11.08 -0.62 -14.08
CA GLY A 239 -11.54 -1.86 -14.73
C GLY A 239 -12.90 -2.41 -14.23
N PRO A 240 -13.81 -2.87 -15.13
CA PRO A 240 -15.19 -3.27 -14.80
C PRO A 240 -15.36 -4.51 -13.89
N PHE A 241 -14.34 -5.35 -13.73
CA PHE A 241 -14.38 -6.54 -12.85
C PHE A 241 -13.12 -6.73 -11.99
N GLY A 242 -12.31 -5.68 -11.83
CA GLY A 242 -11.26 -5.68 -10.83
C GLY A 242 -11.88 -5.80 -9.45
N SER A 243 -11.83 -6.99 -8.85
CA SER A 243 -11.69 -7.06 -7.40
C SER A 243 -10.21 -6.82 -7.13
N PRO A 244 -9.74 -5.57 -6.91
CA PRO A 244 -8.43 -5.40 -6.33
C PRO A 244 -8.53 -6.04 -4.95
N THR A 245 -8.11 -7.29 -4.83
CA THR A 245 -7.58 -7.78 -3.58
C THR A 245 -6.31 -6.99 -3.37
N ILE A 246 -6.42 -5.75 -2.88
CA ILE A 246 -5.40 -5.17 -2.03
C ILE A 246 -5.41 -6.12 -0.85
N PRO A 247 -4.44 -7.04 -0.72
CA PRO A 247 -4.45 -7.92 0.41
C PRO A 247 -4.40 -7.01 1.63
N HIS A 248 -5.27 -7.27 2.60
CA HIS A 248 -5.07 -6.83 3.98
C HIS A 248 -3.75 -7.45 4.47
N ASN A 249 -2.61 -7.01 3.93
CA ASN A 249 -1.32 -7.42 4.42
C ASN A 249 -0.91 -6.39 5.45
N LYS A 250 -0.81 -6.86 6.69
CA LYS A 250 -0.17 -6.19 7.82
C LYS A 250 1.33 -5.94 7.57
N GLU A 251 1.77 -5.76 6.32
CA GLU A 251 3.16 -5.62 5.90
C GLU A 251 3.36 -4.52 4.85
N LEU A 252 2.47 -3.51 4.79
CA LEU A 252 2.88 -2.14 4.41
C LEU A 252 3.55 -1.50 5.64
N ILE A 253 4.57 -2.16 6.20
CA ILE A 253 5.37 -1.68 7.33
C ILE A 253 6.74 -1.27 6.78
N ASN A 254 6.77 -0.07 6.18
CA ASN A 254 7.91 0.86 6.12
C ASN A 254 7.67 1.85 4.98
N ILE A 255 6.80 2.83 5.21
CA ILE A 255 6.98 4.15 4.60
C ILE A 255 7.71 4.96 5.66
N VAL A 256 9.05 5.00 5.57
CA VAL A 256 9.90 5.83 6.44
C VAL A 256 10.27 7.10 5.66
N GLU A 257 10.06 8.24 6.33
CA GLU A 257 10.35 9.62 5.94
C GLU A 257 9.69 10.19 4.68
N ILE A 258 8.45 10.68 4.87
CA ILE A 258 7.84 11.70 4.03
C ILE A 258 8.50 13.05 4.35
N GLY A 259 9.64 13.30 3.72
CA GLY A 259 10.15 14.66 3.51
C GLY A 259 9.34 15.34 2.41
N THR A 260 8.59 16.37 2.79
CA THR A 260 7.84 17.31 1.92
C THR A 260 6.56 16.86 1.19
N MET A 261 5.42 17.24 1.80
CA MET A 261 4.25 17.91 1.19
C MET A 261 3.49 17.23 0.02
N ALA A 262 3.19 15.93 0.12
CA ALA A 262 2.07 15.37 -0.65
C ALA A 262 0.71 15.75 -0.01
N ASN A 263 -0.07 16.59 -0.71
CA ASN A 263 -1.46 16.94 -0.38
C ASN A 263 -2.38 15.71 -0.57
N ILE A 264 -2.34 14.80 0.40
CA ILE A 264 -3.21 13.63 0.41
C ILE A 264 -4.23 13.83 1.53
N ASN A 265 -5.48 14.04 1.12
CA ASN A 265 -6.64 14.14 1.98
C ASN A 265 -6.90 12.79 2.69
N PRO A 266 -7.13 12.76 4.00
CA PRO A 266 -7.34 11.51 4.73
C PRO A 266 -8.70 10.86 4.44
N ASP A 267 -8.80 9.55 4.60
CA ASP A 267 -10.02 8.78 4.36
C ASP A 267 -10.97 8.81 5.55
N ILE A 268 -12.27 8.92 5.26
CA ILE A 268 -13.35 8.83 6.26
C ILE A 268 -14.21 7.59 5.98
N TYR A 269 -14.10 6.61 6.87
CA TYR A 269 -15.01 5.46 6.92
C TYR A 269 -16.12 5.76 7.92
N LEU A 270 -17.38 5.64 7.51
CA LEU A 270 -18.53 5.90 8.37
C LEU A 270 -19.40 4.66 8.50
N ASP A 271 -19.58 4.21 9.73
CA ASP A 271 -20.47 3.13 10.09
C ASP A 271 -21.62 3.66 10.96
N ILE A 272 -22.85 3.31 10.62
CA ILE A 272 -24.08 3.84 11.22
C ILE A 272 -24.84 2.68 11.85
N HIS A 273 -24.94 2.71 13.17
CA HIS A 273 -25.71 1.73 13.93
C HIS A 273 -26.94 2.38 14.57
N LEU A 274 -28.11 1.81 14.28
CA LEU A 274 -29.34 2.12 15.03
C LEU A 274 -29.47 1.19 16.23
N LYS A 275 -29.76 1.77 17.40
CA LYS A 275 -29.95 1.02 18.65
C LYS A 275 -31.34 1.29 19.23
N LYS A 276 -31.87 0.34 20.03
CA LYS A 276 -33.13 0.50 20.78
C LYS A 276 -33.16 1.86 21.50
N ASN A 277 -34.30 2.57 21.43
CA ASN A 277 -34.58 3.90 21.98
C ASN A 277 -34.15 5.11 21.12
N ASN A 278 -34.26 5.02 19.79
CA ASN A 278 -34.09 6.16 18.86
C ASN A 278 -32.71 6.83 18.96
N LEU A 279 -31.64 6.11 19.32
CA LEU A 279 -30.27 6.64 19.29
C LEU A 279 -29.57 6.10 18.05
N ILE A 280 -29.06 7.02 17.23
CA ILE A 280 -28.19 6.70 16.11
C ILE A 280 -26.76 6.91 16.58
N VAL A 281 -25.94 5.87 16.42
CA VAL A 281 -24.52 5.91 16.75
C VAL A 281 -23.72 5.91 15.46
N PHE A 282 -22.91 6.94 15.30
CA PHE A 282 -21.94 7.10 14.24
C PHE A 282 -20.59 6.66 14.76
N LYS A 283 -19.95 5.77 14.00
CA LYS A 283 -18.55 5.45 14.18
C LYS A 283 -17.83 5.86 12.91
N ALA A 284 -17.20 7.02 12.97
CA ALA A 284 -16.33 7.49 11.90
C ALA A 284 -14.90 7.05 12.21
N LYS A 285 -14.16 6.58 11.22
CA LYS A 285 -12.72 6.31 11.31
C LYS A 285 -12.03 7.23 10.31
N LEU A 286 -11.11 8.03 10.83
CA LEU A 286 -10.22 8.87 10.05
C LEU A 286 -8.85 8.20 10.05
N ASP A 287 -8.40 7.82 8.88
CA ASP A 287 -7.05 7.33 8.67
C ASP A 287 -6.47 7.93 7.39
N LYS A 288 -5.18 7.72 7.19
CA LYS A 288 -4.50 8.04 5.95
C LYS A 288 -3.67 6.83 5.60
N PHE A 289 -4.07 6.11 4.55
CA PHE A 289 -3.42 4.85 4.15
C PHE A 289 -3.31 3.82 5.29
N GLY A 290 -4.35 3.74 6.12
CA GLY A 290 -4.39 2.83 7.27
C GLY A 290 -3.74 3.37 8.56
N ASP A 291 -2.98 4.46 8.49
CA ASP A 291 -2.45 5.14 9.67
C ASP A 291 -3.54 5.94 10.37
N PHE A 292 -3.80 5.57 11.61
CA PHE A 292 -4.84 6.16 12.43
C PHE A 292 -4.53 7.61 12.78
N LEU A 293 -5.34 8.54 12.26
CA LEU A 293 -5.18 9.96 12.55
C LEU A 293 -5.84 10.29 13.88
N SER A 294 -5.07 10.15 14.96
CA SER A 294 -5.48 10.46 16.33
C SER A 294 -5.61 11.97 16.60
N ASN A 295 -6.53 12.33 17.50
CA ASN A 295 -6.75 13.70 17.97
C ASN A 295 -7.10 14.70 16.86
N LYS A 296 -7.75 14.23 15.80
CA LYS A 296 -8.25 15.03 14.68
C LYS A 296 -9.76 15.24 14.81
N ARG A 297 -10.25 16.43 14.44
CA ARG A 297 -11.65 16.81 14.64
C ARG A 297 -12.49 16.46 13.41
N LEU A 298 -13.52 15.64 13.62
CA LEU A 298 -14.56 15.39 12.63
C LEU A 298 -15.83 16.19 12.95
N TYR A 299 -16.43 16.76 11.92
CA TYR A 299 -17.67 17.52 11.98
C TYR A 299 -18.80 16.68 11.38
N PHE A 300 -19.92 16.60 12.08
CA PHE A 300 -21.08 15.81 11.68
C PHE A 300 -22.23 16.74 11.30
N TYR A 301 -22.85 16.44 10.17
CA TYR A 301 -24.00 17.14 9.64
C TYR A 301 -25.13 16.14 9.37
N VAL A 302 -26.37 16.57 9.60
CA VAL A 302 -27.57 15.79 9.32
C VAL A 302 -28.51 16.67 8.50
N ASN A 303 -28.93 16.19 7.32
CA ASN A 303 -29.69 16.96 6.33
C ASN A 303 -29.05 18.33 6.03
N GLY A 304 -27.72 18.34 5.86
CA GLY A 304 -26.92 19.55 5.63
C GLY A 304 -26.74 20.47 6.84
N LYS A 305 -27.41 20.23 7.98
CA LYS A 305 -27.28 21.04 9.19
C LYS A 305 -26.20 20.49 10.11
N PHE A 306 -25.31 21.35 10.61
CA PHE A 306 -24.29 20.97 11.57
C PHE A 306 -24.93 20.51 12.89
N VAL A 307 -24.54 19.32 13.37
CA VAL A 307 -25.09 18.73 14.61
C VAL A 307 -24.05 18.51 15.71
N GLY A 308 -22.75 18.55 15.38
CA GLY A 308 -21.69 18.46 16.37
C GLY A 308 -20.35 18.05 15.81
N SER A 309 -19.33 18.02 16.66
CA SER A 309 -17.99 17.54 16.29
C SER A 309 -17.39 16.68 17.40
N VAL A 310 -16.50 15.76 17.04
CA VAL A 310 -15.76 14.93 18.00
C VAL A 310 -14.31 14.76 17.53
N LEU A 311 -13.39 14.59 18.48
CA LEU A 311 -12.02 14.22 18.20
C LEU A 311 -11.90 12.71 18.02
N THR A 312 -11.05 12.28 17.10
CA THR A 312 -10.68 10.88 16.92
C THR A 312 -9.82 10.39 18.09
N ASP A 313 -10.01 9.14 18.48
CA ASP A 313 -9.19 8.47 19.48
C ASP A 313 -7.84 8.01 18.89
N LYS A 314 -7.05 7.29 19.70
CA LYS A 314 -5.74 6.76 19.28
C LYS A 314 -5.78 5.80 18.10
N ASN A 315 -6.96 5.27 17.77
CA ASN A 315 -7.19 4.37 16.63
C ASN A 315 -7.87 5.12 15.47
N GLY A 316 -7.87 6.46 15.48
CA GLY A 316 -8.48 7.26 14.43
C GLY A 316 -10.01 7.26 14.49
N VAL A 317 -10.62 6.71 15.55
CA VAL A 317 -12.06 6.51 15.64
C VAL A 317 -12.73 7.66 16.38
N ALA A 318 -13.73 8.24 15.75
CA ALA A 318 -14.64 9.25 16.28
C ALA A 318 -16.03 8.64 16.48
N ASN A 319 -16.47 8.54 17.73
CA ASN A 319 -17.82 8.08 18.07
C ASN A 319 -18.72 9.29 18.32
N PHE A 320 -19.75 9.45 17.49
CA PHE A 320 -20.76 10.50 17.64
C PHE A 320 -22.15 9.90 17.75
N SER A 321 -23.10 10.59 18.37
CA SER A 321 -24.45 10.05 18.52
C SER A 321 -25.49 11.15 18.60
N ILE A 322 -26.64 10.92 17.98
CA ILE A 322 -27.79 11.82 18.03
C ILE A 322 -29.05 11.04 18.43
N LYS A 323 -30.00 11.77 19.01
CA LYS A 323 -31.35 11.26 19.28
C LYS A 323 -32.23 11.53 18.06
N ARG A 324 -32.76 10.46 17.47
CA ARG A 324 -33.60 10.44 16.27
C ARG A 324 -35.00 10.94 16.56
N SER A 325 -35.58 11.61 15.57
CA SER A 325 -36.97 12.06 15.58
C SER A 325 -37.74 11.77 14.27
N ASN A 326 -37.07 11.68 13.10
CA ASN A 326 -37.70 11.41 11.78
C ASN A 326 -37.13 10.17 11.05
N LEU A 327 -37.88 9.70 10.04
CA LEU A 327 -37.68 8.43 9.32
C LEU A 327 -36.56 8.44 8.26
N ASN A 328 -36.28 9.60 7.64
CA ASN A 328 -35.29 9.75 6.58
C ASN A 328 -34.28 10.87 6.92
N PHE A 329 -32.99 10.60 6.76
CA PHE A 329 -31.95 11.62 6.90
C PHE A 329 -30.69 11.29 6.09
N THR A 330 -30.01 12.33 5.63
CA THR A 330 -28.67 12.30 5.04
C THR A 330 -27.65 12.67 6.10
N ILE A 331 -26.58 11.89 6.23
CA ILE A 331 -25.47 12.21 7.13
C ILE A 331 -24.24 12.53 6.31
N GLN A 332 -23.56 13.59 6.71
CA GLN A 332 -22.28 14.00 6.15
C GLN A 332 -21.26 14.16 7.28
N VAL A 333 -20.06 13.61 7.08
CA VAL A 333 -18.93 13.75 7.99
C VAL A 333 -17.78 14.40 7.25
N VAL A 334 -17.22 15.44 7.87
CA VAL A 334 -16.20 16.31 7.26
C VAL A 334 -14.98 16.40 8.16
N PHE A 335 -13.79 16.31 7.56
CA PHE A 335 -12.52 16.63 8.20
C PHE A 335 -11.94 17.92 7.59
N ASN A 336 -11.54 18.86 8.46
CA ASN A 336 -11.20 20.27 8.17
C ASN A 336 -12.37 21.09 7.58
N LYS A 337 -12.54 22.33 8.06
CA LYS A 337 -13.62 23.23 7.61
C LYS A 337 -13.08 24.50 6.93
N HIS A 338 -11.75 24.71 6.91
CA HIS A 338 -11.17 26.05 6.71
C HIS A 338 -10.15 26.21 5.58
N THR A 339 -10.04 25.25 4.67
CA THR A 339 -9.32 25.44 3.39
C THR A 339 -10.03 24.57 2.36
N ASP A 340 -9.97 24.91 1.07
CA ASP A 340 -10.71 24.28 -0.05
C ASP A 340 -10.34 22.80 -0.34
N LYS A 341 -9.94 22.03 0.68
CA LYS A 341 -9.42 20.67 0.65
C LYS A 341 -10.03 19.87 1.80
N ASN A 342 -11.31 19.48 1.65
CA ASN A 342 -12.05 18.76 2.68
C ASN A 342 -12.26 17.30 2.28
N SER A 343 -11.77 16.35 3.08
CA SER A 343 -12.27 14.98 3.01
C SER A 343 -13.71 14.93 3.53
N THR A 344 -14.63 14.49 2.68
CA THR A 344 -16.07 14.47 2.98
C THR A 344 -16.66 13.11 2.63
N ARG A 345 -17.42 12.53 3.56
CA ARG A 345 -18.20 11.30 3.33
C ARG A 345 -19.67 11.55 3.60
N THR A 346 -20.53 11.23 2.64
CA THR A 346 -21.99 11.36 2.75
C THR A 346 -22.65 9.99 2.60
N ILE A 347 -23.61 9.67 3.48
CA ILE A 347 -24.42 8.46 3.41
C ILE A 347 -25.90 8.84 3.55
N ASN A 348 -26.73 8.33 2.65
CA ASN A 348 -28.19 8.44 2.72
C ASN A 348 -28.76 7.23 3.44
N TYR A 349 -29.57 7.45 4.49
CA TYR A 349 -30.20 6.37 5.26
C TYR A 349 -31.73 6.43 5.12
N ASN A 350 -32.30 5.38 4.51
CA ASN A 350 -33.74 5.19 4.34
C ASN A 350 -34.22 4.02 5.21
N GLY A 351 -34.79 4.33 6.38
CA GLY A 351 -35.27 3.31 7.33
C GLY A 351 -36.78 3.16 7.28
N THR A 352 -37.31 2.25 6.45
CA THR A 352 -38.75 2.01 6.24
C THR A 352 -39.47 1.28 7.38
N SER A 353 -38.77 0.81 8.41
CA SER A 353 -39.36 0.10 9.54
C SER A 353 -39.07 0.83 10.85
N PHE A 354 -39.96 1.68 11.34
CA PHE A 354 -40.17 2.02 12.77
C PHE A 354 -41.18 3.20 12.88
N LYS A 355 -42.41 2.93 13.33
CA LYS A 355 -43.46 3.96 13.51
C LYS A 355 -43.21 4.79 14.78
N GLY A 356 -42.96 6.09 14.62
CA GLY A 356 -42.91 7.04 15.73
C GLY A 356 -42.59 8.46 15.26
N SER A 357 -43.48 9.40 15.58
CA SER A 357 -43.35 10.82 15.23
C SER A 357 -42.67 11.59 16.35
N ALA A 358 -41.55 12.26 16.06
CA ALA A 358 -41.03 13.33 16.91
C ALA A 358 -40.44 14.46 16.05
N SER A 359 -40.76 15.71 16.38
CA SER A 359 -40.62 16.88 15.50
C SER A 359 -39.31 17.67 15.64
N LYS A 360 -38.28 17.16 16.34
CA LYS A 360 -37.03 17.92 16.54
C LYS A 360 -35.78 17.05 16.74
N LEU A 361 -34.72 17.35 15.98
CA LEU A 361 -33.38 16.79 16.17
C LEU A 361 -32.76 17.39 17.44
N VAL A 362 -32.37 16.55 18.41
CA VAL A 362 -31.73 17.01 19.65
C VAL A 362 -30.32 16.45 19.74
N VAL A 363 -29.33 17.35 19.80
CA VAL A 363 -27.94 16.99 20.08
C VAL A 363 -27.88 16.48 21.52
N GLY A 364 -27.56 15.20 21.69
CA GLY A 364 -27.42 14.60 23.01
C GLY A 364 -26.30 15.28 23.80
N LYS A 365 -26.48 15.43 25.12
CA LYS A 365 -25.43 15.92 26.02
C LYS A 365 -24.96 14.79 26.93
N PRO A 366 -23.64 14.65 27.20
CA PRO A 366 -23.16 13.64 28.13
C PRO A 366 -23.43 14.07 29.57
N ASN A 367 -23.72 13.11 30.44
CA ASN A 367 -23.83 13.32 31.88
C ASN A 367 -23.09 12.20 32.62
N ILE A 368 -21.76 12.33 32.73
CA ILE A 368 -20.93 11.34 33.41
C ILE A 368 -21.01 11.53 34.92
N VAL A 369 -21.53 10.49 35.59
CA VAL A 369 -21.72 10.43 37.03
C VAL A 369 -20.71 9.45 37.64
N PHE A 370 -19.93 9.90 38.62
CA PHE A 370 -19.07 9.07 39.47
C PHE A 370 -19.68 8.99 40.86
N LYS A 371 -20.18 7.82 41.27
CA LYS A 371 -20.87 7.64 42.57
C LYS A 371 -20.32 6.44 43.34
N LEU A 372 -20.16 6.61 44.67
CA LEU A 372 -19.91 5.50 45.57
C LEU A 372 -21.15 4.59 45.58
N ASN A 373 -20.97 3.33 45.19
CA ASN A 373 -22.05 2.35 45.10
C ASN A 373 -22.16 1.51 46.38
N SER A 374 -21.04 1.11 46.98
CA SER A 374 -21.06 0.35 48.23
C SER A 374 -19.75 0.46 49.00
N THR A 375 -19.85 0.25 50.33
CA THR A 375 -18.72 0.09 51.24
C THR A 375 -18.88 -1.23 52.00
N LYS A 376 -17.83 -2.06 52.05
CA LYS A 376 -17.81 -3.31 52.83
C LYS A 376 -16.58 -3.33 53.74
N LYS A 377 -16.74 -3.75 54.99
CA LYS A 377 -15.63 -3.97 55.93
C LYS A 377 -15.37 -5.48 56.04
N LYS A 378 -14.09 -5.88 56.08
CA LYS A 378 -13.66 -7.25 56.38
C LYS A 378 -12.38 -7.17 57.21
N GLY A 379 -12.49 -7.38 58.52
CA GLY A 379 -11.39 -7.13 59.46
C GLY A 379 -10.88 -5.68 59.38
N LYS A 380 -9.55 -5.51 59.28
CA LYS A 380 -8.89 -4.19 59.14
C LYS A 380 -9.01 -3.56 57.74
N LEU A 381 -9.69 -4.23 56.79
CA LEU A 381 -9.85 -3.78 55.40
C LEU A 381 -11.21 -3.14 55.13
N ILE A 382 -11.22 -2.06 54.35
CA ILE A 382 -12.40 -1.35 53.86
C ILE A 382 -12.39 -1.35 52.34
N TYR A 383 -13.42 -1.95 51.75
CA TYR A 383 -13.64 -2.02 50.30
C TYR A 383 -14.65 -0.95 49.91
N LYS A 384 -14.28 -0.04 49.00
CA LYS A 384 -15.17 0.95 48.41
C LYS A 384 -15.33 0.67 46.93
N LYS A 385 -16.56 0.41 46.49
CA LYS A 385 -16.90 0.20 45.07
C LYS A 385 -17.61 1.43 44.54
N TYR A 386 -17.06 2.02 43.50
CA TYR A 386 -17.64 3.13 42.75
C TYR A 386 -18.16 2.61 41.42
N LYS A 387 -19.29 3.19 40.99
CA LYS A 387 -19.83 3.01 39.65
C LYS A 387 -19.71 4.35 38.92
N ILE A 388 -19.31 4.28 37.66
CA ILE A 388 -19.31 5.40 36.73
C ILE A 388 -20.23 5.08 35.59
N TRP A 389 -21.17 5.97 35.30
CA TRP A 389 -22.08 5.78 34.19
C TRP A 389 -22.48 7.12 33.59
N ASN A 390 -22.91 7.05 32.34
CA ASN A 390 -23.36 8.21 31.61
C ASN A 390 -24.90 8.24 31.64
N LYS A 391 -25.48 9.19 32.37
CA LYS A 391 -26.95 9.43 32.42
C LYS A 391 -27.44 10.32 31.26
N GLY A 392 -26.54 10.77 30.40
CA GLY A 392 -26.86 11.67 29.31
C GLY A 392 -27.44 10.96 28.11
N ASP A 393 -27.50 11.67 27.00
CA ASP A 393 -28.08 11.19 25.73
C ASP A 393 -27.02 11.15 24.61
N SER A 394 -25.74 11.32 24.93
CA SER A 394 -24.60 11.17 24.00
C SER A 394 -23.39 10.54 24.67
N PHE A 395 -22.41 10.05 23.90
CA PHE A 395 -21.10 9.66 24.43
C PHE A 395 -20.47 10.76 25.28
N GLY A 396 -19.76 10.38 26.33
CA GLY A 396 -19.11 11.33 27.21
C GLY A 396 -17.82 10.84 27.82
N SER A 397 -16.91 11.79 27.98
CA SER A 397 -15.60 11.62 28.59
C SER A 397 -15.49 12.57 29.78
N LYS A 398 -14.95 12.10 30.92
CA LYS A 398 -14.75 12.93 32.11
C LYS A 398 -13.63 12.41 32.97
N ASN A 399 -12.86 13.32 33.56
CA ASN A 399 -11.85 13.01 34.57
C ASN A 399 -12.36 13.40 35.96
N PHE A 400 -12.18 12.52 36.94
CA PHE A 400 -12.54 12.73 38.34
C PHE A 400 -11.29 12.66 39.21
N ASN A 401 -10.97 13.75 39.91
CA ASN A 401 -9.87 13.78 40.88
C ASN A 401 -10.45 13.73 42.29
N ARG A 402 -9.89 12.87 43.16
CA ARG A 402 -10.32 12.68 44.54
C ARG A 402 -9.13 12.53 45.49
N LYS A 403 -9.23 13.11 46.69
CA LYS A 403 -8.29 12.85 47.79
C LYS A 403 -8.66 11.54 48.50
N THR A 404 -7.66 10.85 49.01
CA THR A 404 -7.80 9.69 49.90
C THR A 404 -7.66 10.14 51.35
N SER A 405 -8.32 9.43 52.27
CA SER A 405 -8.29 9.76 53.69
C SER A 405 -6.90 9.53 54.29
N SER A 406 -6.47 10.43 55.18
CA SER A 406 -5.22 10.29 55.96
C SER A 406 -5.22 9.08 56.89
N LYS A 407 -6.40 8.65 57.35
CA LYS A 407 -6.62 7.56 58.32
C LYS A 407 -6.45 6.15 57.73
N TYR A 408 -6.41 6.03 56.41
CA TYR A 408 -6.40 4.74 55.73
C TYR A 408 -5.35 4.70 54.62
N LYS A 409 -4.65 3.57 54.47
CA LYS A 409 -3.69 3.32 53.39
C LYS A 409 -4.39 2.54 52.27
N LEU A 410 -4.30 3.00 51.02
CA LEU A 410 -4.77 2.22 49.87
C LEU A 410 -3.81 1.04 49.67
N VAL A 411 -4.33 -0.19 49.64
CA VAL A 411 -3.53 -1.42 49.54
C VAL A 411 -3.83 -2.24 48.30
N LYS A 412 -5.03 -2.10 47.70
CA LYS A 412 -5.39 -2.78 46.45
C LYS A 412 -6.42 -1.97 45.68
N TYR A 413 -6.43 -2.09 44.36
CA TYR A 413 -7.46 -1.52 43.51
C TYR A 413 -7.75 -2.43 42.30
N ALA A 414 -8.94 -2.30 41.74
CA ALA A 414 -9.34 -2.97 40.50
C ALA A 414 -10.33 -2.07 39.74
N TYR A 415 -10.29 -2.08 38.42
CA TYR A 415 -11.16 -1.24 37.61
C TYR A 415 -11.54 -1.87 36.28
N LYS A 416 -12.66 -1.43 35.70
CA LYS A 416 -13.16 -1.89 34.40
C LYS A 416 -13.74 -0.70 33.62
N LYS A 417 -13.43 -0.62 32.32
CA LYS A 417 -13.91 0.42 31.38
C LYS A 417 -13.59 1.87 31.84
N VAL A 418 -12.51 2.04 32.59
CA VAL A 418 -12.00 3.33 33.07
C VAL A 418 -10.48 3.27 33.13
N ILE A 419 -9.83 4.43 33.20
CA ILE A 419 -8.40 4.56 33.45
C ILE A 419 -8.24 5.10 34.87
N PHE A 420 -7.48 4.40 35.71
CA PHE A 420 -7.22 4.77 37.10
C PHE A 420 -5.74 5.11 37.31
N LYS A 421 -5.45 6.22 38.00
CA LYS A 421 -4.10 6.54 38.46
C LYS A 421 -4.14 6.92 39.94
N TYR A 422 -3.21 6.38 40.73
CA TYR A 422 -3.06 6.70 42.15
C TYR A 422 -1.72 7.38 42.41
N ASN A 423 -1.75 8.50 43.13
CA ASN A 423 -0.57 9.20 43.59
C ASN A 423 -0.41 9.00 45.10
N LYS A 424 0.61 8.22 45.49
CA LYS A 424 0.89 7.86 46.88
C LYS A 424 1.36 9.06 47.71
N SER A 425 2.22 9.93 47.17
CA SER A 425 2.75 11.10 47.89
C SER A 425 1.67 12.15 48.14
N LYS A 426 0.86 12.45 47.12
CA LYS A 426 -0.27 13.41 47.21
C LYS A 426 -1.53 12.82 47.84
N LYS A 427 -1.52 11.54 48.24
CA LYS A 427 -2.67 10.79 48.77
C LYS A 427 -3.94 11.02 47.95
N SER A 428 -3.86 10.94 46.63
CA SER A 428 -4.96 11.26 45.72
C SER A 428 -5.05 10.26 44.58
N PHE A 429 -6.20 10.19 43.92
CA PHE A 429 -6.38 9.40 42.71
C PHE A 429 -7.18 10.16 41.65
N SER A 430 -6.95 9.78 40.39
CA SER A 430 -7.71 10.23 39.23
C SER A 430 -8.38 9.06 38.53
N VAL A 431 -9.63 9.27 38.08
CA VAL A 431 -10.38 8.31 37.26
C VAL A 431 -10.79 9.01 35.97
N LYS A 432 -10.26 8.56 34.84
CA LYS A 432 -10.65 9.04 33.51
C LYS A 432 -11.56 8.01 32.85
N VAL A 433 -12.64 8.49 32.25
CA VAL A 433 -13.49 7.71 31.37
C VAL A 433 -13.46 8.35 30.00
N ASN A 434 -13.31 7.53 28.96
CA ASN A 434 -13.34 7.93 27.56
C ASN A 434 -14.56 7.28 26.90
N ASP A 435 -15.35 8.08 26.19
CA ASP A 435 -16.40 7.66 25.26
C ASP A 435 -17.36 6.62 25.86
N LEU A 436 -17.87 6.92 27.05
CA LEU A 436 -18.84 6.03 27.71
C LEU A 436 -20.22 6.20 27.09
N LEU A 437 -20.75 5.14 26.49
CA LEU A 437 -22.15 5.11 26.02
C LEU A 437 -23.12 5.39 27.17
N PRO A 438 -24.27 6.02 26.89
CA PRO A 438 -25.26 6.27 27.92
C PRO A 438 -25.93 5.01 28.46
N TYR A 439 -26.17 5.04 29.77
CA TYR A 439 -26.57 3.91 30.60
C TYR A 439 -27.95 3.37 30.23
N ASN A 440 -28.87 4.25 29.84
CA ASN A 440 -30.22 3.88 29.42
C ASN A 440 -30.21 3.09 28.10
N PHE A 441 -29.11 3.12 27.33
CA PHE A 441 -28.95 2.35 26.09
C PHE A 441 -28.30 0.99 26.32
N ASN A 442 -27.34 0.91 27.23
CA ASN A 442 -26.75 -0.35 27.63
C ASN A 442 -26.41 -0.31 29.12
N LYS A 443 -27.28 -0.92 29.93
CA LYS A 443 -27.11 -1.02 31.39
C LYS A 443 -25.82 -1.74 31.80
N LYS A 444 -25.22 -2.54 30.91
CA LYS A 444 -23.91 -3.21 31.11
C LYS A 444 -22.71 -2.30 30.77
N ASN A 445 -22.93 -1.12 30.18
CA ASN A 445 -21.86 -0.18 29.82
C ASN A 445 -21.56 0.82 30.95
N MET A 446 -21.12 0.29 32.09
CA MET A 446 -20.68 1.09 33.24
C MET A 446 -19.19 0.91 33.50
N GLY A 447 -18.54 2.00 33.89
CA GLY A 447 -17.24 1.96 34.53
C GLY A 447 -17.35 1.48 35.99
N ILE A 448 -16.40 0.68 36.43
CA ILE A 448 -16.33 0.20 37.82
C ILE A 448 -14.94 0.51 38.36
N LEU A 449 -14.87 1.02 39.59
CA LEU A 449 -13.64 1.15 40.36
C LEU A 449 -13.85 0.57 41.75
N THR A 450 -13.00 -0.37 42.15
CA THR A 450 -12.96 -0.93 43.50
C THR A 450 -11.65 -0.53 44.15
N LEU A 451 -11.71 0.10 45.32
CA LEU A 451 -10.57 0.50 46.13
C LEU A 451 -10.60 -0.24 47.47
N VAL A 452 -9.46 -0.79 47.88
CA VAL A 452 -9.31 -1.49 49.16
C VAL A 452 -8.32 -0.74 50.02
N TYR A 453 -8.79 -0.34 51.20
CA TYR A 453 -8.01 0.41 52.16
C TYR A 453 -7.75 -0.44 53.41
N LYS A 454 -6.60 -0.26 54.05
CA LYS A 454 -6.28 -0.78 55.39
C LYS A 454 -6.23 0.40 56.36
N ARG A 455 -6.89 0.29 57.53
CA ARG A 455 -6.72 1.29 58.60
C ARG A 455 -5.25 1.29 59.02
N LYS A 456 -4.68 2.49 59.11
CA LYS A 456 -3.32 2.65 59.61
C LYS A 456 -3.23 2.20 61.06
#